data_AF-A0A945RKC3-F1
#
_entry.id   AF-A0A945RKC3-F1
#
_cell.length_a   1.000
_cell.length_b   1.000
_cell.length_c   1.000
_cell.angle_alpha   90.00
_cell.angle_beta   90.00
_cell.angle_gamma   90.00
#
_symmetry.space_group_name_H-M   'P 1'
#
loop_
_entity.id
_entity.type
_entity.pdbx_description
1 polymer ?
#
loop_
_entity_poly.entity_id
_entity_poly.type
_entity_poly.pdbx_seq_one_letter_code
_entity_poly.pdbx_strand_id
1 'polypeptide(L)'
;MAIMKDMIDWLVTPPSDGGGNGQPMSANQFVPAHLAQQPAISVLVCDFDGPNGREIGQRMVNELSTQPGVLVRHLSKKLKASGKGTVVERLVKAAETGRKWLIDTDADILVWGEALPHEQGIKIRFLCAVADADTQPGSVGLGDVLDLAVNYDSEMASIIHAVILAAIGPRKSSPQREELAELLSNPADKLNGLIETLPGAMEEKALASVMTAIGNVLASMWRLKEEPAYLDRAIKAYKLALVQSYDKENPLNWALTQNQLAAALQAQSSRDKQPGPLKEAAEAYLAVAAALGAHLHVNDWALAQIHLGDVQVKLSNFGDAVQHLQKASEAYQQALKVFTRETAPGPWSELMNQLGIALMRMGENVSADRVMEQSAACFRKSLEVRRREIAPFLWAQTANNLGAVTFSLYRRNENTTALHEAAACFKGASEVYSQYGRQDKALVAQRNLDRITEIQQGG
;
A
#
# COMPACT_ATOMS: atom_id res chain seq x y z
N MET A 1 -8.17 -1.47 4.73
CA MET A 1 -6.94 -1.20 3.96
C MET A 1 -6.90 -1.87 2.57
N ALA A 2 -7.66 -2.95 2.28
CA ALA A 2 -7.81 -3.45 0.90
C ALA A 2 -8.50 -2.47 -0.09
N ILE A 3 -9.02 -1.33 0.41
CA ILE A 3 -9.95 -0.44 -0.30
C ILE A 3 -9.21 0.67 -1.08
N MET A 4 -7.98 1.02 -0.70
CA MET A 4 -7.17 2.00 -1.44
C MET A 4 -6.62 1.41 -2.76
N LYS A 5 -6.55 0.07 -2.85
CA LYS A 5 -6.18 -0.68 -4.06
C LYS A 5 -7.24 -0.55 -5.16
N ASP A 6 -8.51 -0.73 -4.82
CA ASP A 6 -9.64 -0.56 -5.76
C ASP A 6 -9.75 0.88 -6.29
N MET A 7 -9.17 1.85 -5.56
CA MET A 7 -9.22 3.28 -5.88
C MET A 7 -8.19 3.69 -6.96
N ILE A 8 -7.06 2.99 -7.06
CA ILE A 8 -6.08 3.17 -8.14
C ILE A 8 -6.57 2.48 -9.43
N ASP A 9 -7.17 1.30 -9.31
CA ASP A 9 -7.80 0.60 -10.45
C ASP A 9 -8.97 1.41 -11.07
N TRP A 10 -9.64 2.24 -10.26
CA TRP A 10 -10.69 3.16 -10.70
C TRP A 10 -10.19 4.33 -11.58
N LEU A 11 -8.91 4.72 -11.48
CA LEU A 11 -8.34 5.84 -12.24
C LEU A 11 -7.72 5.42 -13.58
N VAL A 12 -7.53 4.12 -13.86
CA VAL A 12 -6.69 3.65 -14.98
C VAL A 12 -7.41 2.71 -15.96
N THR A 13 -8.59 2.17 -15.63
CA THR A 13 -9.29 1.19 -16.50
C THR A 13 -10.71 1.61 -16.87
N PRO A 14 -11.01 1.95 -18.14
CA PRO A 14 -12.39 2.01 -18.61
C PRO A 14 -12.97 0.57 -18.74
N PRO A 15 -14.28 0.37 -18.59
CA PRO A 15 -14.90 -0.95 -18.69
C PRO A 15 -14.70 -1.50 -20.11
N SER A 16 -14.25 -2.75 -20.21
CA SER A 16 -14.17 -3.47 -21.49
C SER A 16 -15.57 -3.96 -21.88
N ASP A 17 -16.04 -3.49 -23.03
CA ASP A 17 -17.23 -4.05 -23.67
C ASP A 17 -16.95 -5.50 -24.09
N GLY A 18 -17.82 -6.40 -23.63
CA GLY A 18 -17.76 -7.81 -23.97
C GLY A 18 -18.13 -8.07 -25.43
N GLY A 19 -17.40 -9.00 -26.06
CA GLY A 19 -17.85 -9.68 -27.28
C GLY A 19 -16.71 -10.12 -28.19
N GLY A 20 -16.48 -11.43 -28.31
CA GLY A 20 -15.63 -11.97 -29.38
C GLY A 20 -15.22 -13.43 -29.21
N ASN A 21 -16.06 -14.36 -29.68
CA ASN A 21 -15.70 -15.76 -29.95
C ASN A 21 -14.69 -15.87 -31.11
N GLY A 22 -13.68 -16.73 -30.98
CA GLY A 22 -12.80 -17.15 -32.09
C GLY A 22 -11.84 -18.27 -31.68
N GLN A 23 -11.96 -19.42 -32.34
CA GLN A 23 -11.36 -20.75 -32.05
C GLN A 23 -9.81 -20.87 -32.23
N PRO A 24 -9.20 -22.01 -31.82
CA PRO A 24 -7.77 -22.16 -31.55
C PRO A 24 -6.95 -22.74 -32.72
N MET A 25 -5.67 -22.39 -32.81
CA MET A 25 -4.59 -23.10 -33.54
C MET A 25 -3.24 -22.65 -32.96
N SER A 26 -2.17 -23.43 -32.82
CA SER A 26 -1.87 -24.85 -33.11
C SER A 26 -0.59 -25.25 -32.35
N ALA A 27 -0.47 -26.53 -32.00
CA ALA A 27 0.73 -27.15 -31.44
C ALA A 27 1.87 -27.29 -32.46
N ASN A 28 3.08 -26.87 -32.08
CA ASN A 28 4.28 -27.70 -32.14
C ASN A 28 5.43 -27.06 -31.33
N GLN A 29 5.71 -27.68 -30.19
CA GLN A 29 6.86 -27.47 -29.31
C GLN A 29 8.02 -28.35 -29.77
N PHE A 30 9.25 -27.89 -29.55
CA PHE A 30 10.23 -28.71 -28.84
C PHE A 30 11.13 -27.81 -27.98
N VAL A 31 10.86 -27.75 -26.68
CA VAL A 31 11.81 -27.25 -25.67
C VAL A 31 12.07 -28.43 -24.74
N PRO A 32 13.34 -28.81 -24.48
CA PRO A 32 13.67 -29.94 -23.62
C PRO A 32 13.06 -29.79 -22.22
N ALA A 33 12.50 -30.89 -21.69
CA ALA A 33 11.75 -30.96 -20.44
C ALA A 33 12.50 -30.52 -19.15
N HIS A 34 13.81 -30.26 -19.22
CA HIS A 34 14.58 -29.74 -18.08
C HIS A 34 14.57 -28.21 -17.95
N LEU A 35 14.04 -27.48 -18.95
CA LEU A 35 13.89 -26.01 -18.92
C LEU A 35 12.46 -25.55 -18.56
N ALA A 36 11.53 -26.48 -18.37
CA ALA A 36 10.10 -26.20 -18.16
C ALA A 36 9.67 -26.14 -16.68
N GLN A 37 10.59 -25.90 -15.73
CA GLN A 37 10.31 -26.08 -14.29
C GLN A 37 10.52 -24.88 -13.35
N GLN A 38 10.55 -23.64 -13.84
CA GLN A 38 10.30 -22.48 -12.97
C GLN A 38 9.53 -21.42 -13.75
N PRO A 39 8.35 -20.93 -13.30
CA PRO A 39 7.78 -19.72 -13.87
C PRO A 39 8.68 -18.53 -13.54
N ALA A 40 9.59 -18.25 -14.47
CA ALA A 40 10.49 -17.11 -14.40
C ALA A 40 9.69 -15.80 -14.36
N ILE A 41 10.07 -14.89 -13.46
CA ILE A 41 9.55 -13.52 -13.43
C ILE A 41 10.08 -12.78 -14.66
N SER A 42 9.18 -12.30 -15.50
CA SER A 42 9.50 -11.57 -16.72
C SER A 42 9.86 -10.11 -16.37
N VAL A 43 11.13 -9.77 -16.56
CA VAL A 43 11.72 -8.45 -16.23
C VAL A 43 12.01 -7.70 -17.52
N LEU A 44 11.43 -6.51 -17.66
CA LEU A 44 11.76 -5.58 -18.72
C LEU A 44 12.75 -4.54 -18.17
N VAL A 45 13.86 -4.32 -18.85
CA VAL A 45 14.84 -3.27 -18.49
C VAL A 45 14.90 -2.25 -19.62
N CYS A 46 14.69 -0.98 -19.31
CA CYS A 46 14.72 0.08 -20.31
C CYS A 46 16.08 0.80 -20.40
N ASP A 47 16.26 1.61 -21.44
CA ASP A 47 17.35 2.59 -21.48
C ASP A 47 17.12 3.60 -20.33
N PHE A 48 18.15 3.87 -19.52
CA PHE A 48 18.08 4.87 -18.46
C PHE A 48 18.07 6.29 -19.06
N ASP A 49 17.40 7.24 -18.41
CA ASP A 49 17.45 8.65 -18.85
C ASP A 49 18.73 9.31 -18.34
N GLY A 50 19.57 9.81 -19.26
CA GLY A 50 20.83 10.46 -18.90
C GLY A 50 22.02 9.96 -19.73
N PRO A 51 23.25 10.36 -19.37
CA PRO A 51 24.47 9.94 -20.05
C PRO A 51 24.64 8.41 -20.00
N ASN A 52 25.02 7.80 -21.13
CA ASN A 52 25.27 6.36 -21.26
C ASN A 52 24.11 5.45 -20.78
N GLY A 53 22.88 5.96 -20.81
CA GLY A 53 21.74 5.26 -20.23
C GLY A 53 21.37 3.95 -20.94
N ARG A 54 21.69 3.83 -22.24
CA ARG A 54 21.51 2.57 -22.99
C ARG A 54 22.53 1.53 -22.55
N GLU A 55 23.78 1.92 -22.40
CA GLU A 55 24.87 1.07 -21.96
C GLU A 55 24.60 0.54 -20.54
N ILE A 56 24.10 1.41 -19.65
CA ILE A 56 23.66 1.03 -18.30
C ILE A 56 22.53 0.01 -18.35
N GLY A 57 21.49 0.25 -19.17
CA GLY A 57 20.38 -0.68 -19.35
C GLY A 57 20.84 -2.04 -19.87
N GLN A 58 21.71 -2.06 -20.89
CA GLN A 58 22.24 -3.29 -21.48
C GLN A 58 23.13 -4.07 -20.49
N ARG A 59 23.95 -3.36 -19.71
CA ARG A 59 24.76 -3.96 -18.64
C ARG A 59 23.87 -4.63 -17.60
N MET A 60 22.82 -3.94 -17.15
CA MET A 60 21.88 -4.48 -16.17
C MET A 60 21.13 -5.71 -16.71
N VAL A 61 20.76 -5.72 -17.99
CA VAL A 61 20.21 -6.91 -18.64
C VAL A 61 21.18 -8.08 -18.57
N ASN A 62 22.46 -7.86 -18.89
CA ASN A 62 23.46 -8.92 -18.87
C ASN A 62 23.66 -9.49 -17.45
N GLU A 63 23.73 -8.63 -16.44
CA GLU A 63 23.94 -9.04 -15.04
C GLU A 63 22.71 -9.72 -14.43
N LEU A 64 21.50 -9.22 -14.70
CA LEU A 64 20.26 -9.83 -14.20
C LEU A 64 19.93 -11.14 -14.93
N SER A 65 20.32 -11.29 -16.19
CA SER A 65 20.09 -12.53 -16.96
C SER A 65 20.85 -13.73 -16.40
N THR A 66 21.87 -13.53 -15.56
CA THR A 66 22.59 -14.61 -14.87
C THR A 66 21.96 -15.00 -13.54
N GLN A 67 20.92 -14.29 -13.09
CA GLN A 67 20.28 -14.53 -11.80
C GLN A 67 19.13 -15.55 -11.91
N PRO A 68 18.90 -16.39 -10.89
CA PRO A 68 17.85 -17.39 -10.93
C PRO A 68 16.45 -16.77 -10.88
N GLY A 69 15.46 -17.48 -11.43
CA GLY A 69 14.04 -17.12 -11.31
C GLY A 69 13.59 -15.88 -12.10
N VAL A 70 14.43 -15.31 -12.95
CA VAL A 70 14.10 -14.13 -13.78
C VAL A 70 14.39 -14.37 -15.26
N LEU A 71 13.52 -13.83 -16.12
CA LEU A 71 13.72 -13.75 -17.57
C LEU A 71 13.81 -12.28 -17.96
N VAL A 72 14.99 -11.83 -18.36
CA VAL A 72 15.25 -10.40 -18.56
C VAL A 72 15.26 -10.04 -20.05
N ARG A 73 14.55 -8.98 -20.42
CA ARG A 73 14.51 -8.44 -21.79
C ARG A 73 14.90 -6.97 -21.80
N HIS A 74 15.67 -6.56 -22.80
CA HIS A 74 15.98 -5.15 -23.04
C HIS A 74 14.87 -4.48 -23.85
N LEU A 75 14.49 -3.27 -23.45
CA LEU A 75 13.64 -2.38 -24.23
C LEU A 75 14.40 -1.10 -24.54
N SER A 76 14.71 -0.88 -25.82
CA SER A 76 15.40 0.35 -26.30
C SER A 76 14.48 1.58 -26.35
N LYS A 77 13.78 1.84 -25.25
CA LYS A 77 12.97 3.04 -24.96
C LYS A 77 13.37 3.54 -23.58
N LYS A 78 13.02 4.79 -23.24
CA LYS A 78 13.30 5.39 -21.95
C LYS A 78 12.07 6.03 -21.33
N LEU A 79 11.91 5.85 -20.02
CA LEU A 79 10.99 6.63 -19.20
C LEU A 79 11.73 7.83 -18.62
N LYS A 80 11.01 8.93 -18.37
CA LYS A 80 11.59 10.15 -17.78
C LYS A 80 10.91 10.45 -16.46
N ALA A 81 11.71 10.57 -15.40
CA ALA A 81 11.29 11.17 -14.12
C ALA A 81 11.67 12.65 -14.01
N SER A 82 12.34 13.20 -15.03
CA SER A 82 12.74 14.60 -15.16
C SER A 82 11.80 15.41 -16.07
N GLY A 83 11.69 16.72 -15.85
CA GLY A 83 10.87 17.62 -16.69
C GLY A 83 9.97 18.59 -15.91
N LYS A 84 8.99 19.18 -16.61
CA LYS A 84 8.00 20.12 -16.02
C LYS A 84 6.99 19.38 -15.13
N GLY A 85 6.41 20.09 -14.17
CA GLY A 85 5.46 19.55 -13.18
C GLY A 85 6.15 19.15 -11.87
N THR A 86 5.39 18.63 -10.93
CA THR A 86 5.91 18.08 -9.66
C THR A 86 6.59 16.73 -9.89
N VAL A 87 7.41 16.26 -8.94
CA VAL A 87 8.03 14.92 -9.01
C VAL A 87 6.96 13.83 -9.13
N VAL A 88 5.88 13.93 -8.35
CA VAL A 88 4.77 12.96 -8.34
C VAL A 88 4.09 12.88 -9.70
N GLU A 89 3.73 14.02 -10.31
CA GLU A 89 3.10 14.05 -11.64
C GLU A 89 3.95 13.36 -12.70
N ARG A 90 5.27 13.55 -12.65
CA ARG A 90 6.20 12.92 -13.59
C ARG A 90 6.29 11.41 -13.37
N LEU A 91 6.34 10.96 -12.11
CA LEU A 91 6.35 9.54 -11.77
C LEU A 91 5.05 8.83 -12.21
N VAL A 92 3.89 9.46 -12.00
CA VAL A 92 2.59 8.94 -12.45
C VAL A 92 2.57 8.78 -13.97
N LYS A 93 2.98 9.81 -14.71
CA LYS A 93 3.05 9.76 -16.19
C LYS A 93 4.02 8.69 -16.70
N ALA A 94 5.16 8.53 -16.02
CA ALA A 94 6.12 7.46 -16.32
C ALA A 94 5.49 6.08 -16.06
N ALA A 95 4.77 5.91 -14.96
CA ALA A 95 4.08 4.68 -14.60
C ALA A 95 2.98 4.31 -15.61
N GLU A 96 2.16 5.26 -16.03
CA GLU A 96 1.13 5.04 -17.07
C GLU A 96 1.74 4.53 -18.38
N THR A 97 2.86 5.13 -18.78
CA THR A 97 3.58 4.73 -20.00
C THR A 97 4.24 3.37 -19.83
N GLY A 98 4.91 3.15 -18.70
CA GLY A 98 5.60 1.89 -18.40
C GLY A 98 4.66 0.71 -18.26
N ARG A 99 3.47 0.89 -17.65
CA ARG A 99 2.45 -0.16 -17.55
C ARG A 99 1.90 -0.57 -18.90
N LYS A 100 1.75 0.35 -19.86
CA LYS A 100 1.42 -0.02 -21.24
C LYS A 100 2.48 -0.94 -21.84
N TRP A 101 3.76 -0.65 -21.63
CA TRP A 101 4.84 -1.51 -22.12
C TRP A 101 4.85 -2.87 -21.45
N LEU A 102 4.56 -2.94 -20.14
CA LEU A 102 4.43 -4.21 -19.42
C LEU A 102 3.31 -5.07 -20.00
N ILE A 103 2.15 -4.46 -20.29
CA ILE A 103 1.02 -5.14 -20.95
C ILE A 103 1.41 -5.60 -22.36
N ASP A 104 1.99 -4.72 -23.17
CA ASP A 104 2.36 -5.01 -24.57
C ASP A 104 3.41 -6.13 -24.69
N THR A 105 4.24 -6.32 -23.66
CA THR A 105 5.35 -7.29 -23.67
C THR A 105 5.13 -8.51 -22.80
N ASP A 106 3.98 -8.58 -22.10
CA ASP A 106 3.67 -9.61 -21.10
C ASP A 106 4.81 -9.74 -20.07
N ALA A 107 5.21 -8.60 -19.50
CA ALA A 107 6.24 -8.52 -18.47
C ALA A 107 5.62 -8.22 -17.10
N ASP A 108 6.20 -8.80 -16.05
CA ASP A 108 5.72 -8.66 -14.68
C ASP A 108 6.18 -7.33 -14.06
N ILE A 109 7.39 -6.90 -14.42
CA ILE A 109 8.05 -5.75 -13.80
C ILE A 109 9.00 -5.05 -14.77
N LEU A 110 9.02 -3.71 -14.67
CA LEU A 110 9.90 -2.83 -15.44
C LEU A 110 10.93 -2.21 -14.50
N VAL A 111 12.20 -2.38 -14.86
CA VAL A 111 13.33 -1.67 -14.27
C VAL A 111 13.67 -0.48 -15.16
N TRP A 112 13.65 0.70 -14.55
CA TRP A 112 13.87 1.96 -15.25
C TRP A 112 14.56 2.95 -14.32
N GLY A 113 15.03 4.08 -14.86
CA GLY A 113 15.75 5.00 -14.00
C GLY A 113 16.45 6.13 -14.72
N GLU A 114 17.33 6.78 -13.97
CA GLU A 114 18.10 7.94 -14.41
C GLU A 114 19.60 7.69 -14.17
N ALA A 115 20.42 8.03 -15.15
CA ALA A 115 21.87 8.12 -14.98
C ALA A 115 22.23 9.58 -14.66
N LEU A 116 22.85 9.81 -13.51
CA LEU A 116 23.20 11.16 -13.08
C LEU A 116 24.42 11.68 -13.86
N PRO A 117 24.47 12.99 -14.18
CA PRO A 117 25.63 13.59 -14.82
C PRO A 117 26.94 13.37 -14.03
N HIS A 118 28.08 13.45 -14.72
CA HIS A 118 29.41 13.39 -14.10
C HIS A 118 29.66 12.12 -13.26
N GLU A 119 29.08 10.99 -13.64
CA GLU A 119 29.23 9.70 -12.95
C GLU A 119 28.80 9.71 -11.48
N GLN A 120 27.93 10.65 -11.09
CA GLN A 120 27.42 10.80 -9.72
C GLN A 120 26.53 9.63 -9.26
N GLY A 121 26.23 8.68 -10.14
CA GLY A 121 25.48 7.47 -9.82
C GLY A 121 24.32 7.20 -10.77
N ILE A 122 23.52 6.21 -10.42
CA ILE A 122 22.30 5.80 -11.09
C ILE A 122 21.17 5.72 -10.07
N LYS A 123 19.99 6.17 -10.49
CA LYS A 123 18.74 6.06 -9.74
C LYS A 123 17.90 4.97 -10.37
N ILE A 124 17.72 3.84 -9.69
CA ILE A 124 16.97 2.69 -10.19
C ILE A 124 15.57 2.69 -9.56
N ARG A 125 14.55 2.47 -10.38
CA ARG A 125 13.15 2.37 -10.01
C ARG A 125 12.53 1.10 -10.56
N PHE A 126 11.50 0.63 -9.87
CA PHE A 126 10.81 -0.61 -10.17
C PHE A 126 9.33 -0.32 -10.37
N LEU A 127 8.75 -0.83 -11.45
CA LEU A 127 7.34 -0.65 -11.78
C LEU A 127 6.72 -2.01 -12.07
N CYS A 128 5.88 -2.50 -11.17
CA CYS A 128 5.15 -3.75 -11.37
C CYS A 128 3.93 -3.53 -12.28
N ALA A 129 3.57 -4.56 -13.06
CA ALA A 129 2.40 -4.54 -13.93
C ALA A 129 1.10 -4.38 -13.11
N VAL A 130 1.05 -5.09 -11.98
CA VAL A 130 0.02 -4.98 -10.95
C VAL A 130 0.68 -4.40 -9.71
N ALA A 131 0.15 -3.29 -9.18
CA ALA A 131 0.67 -2.70 -7.95
C ALA A 131 0.18 -3.49 -6.72
N ASP A 132 1.09 -3.66 -5.76
CA ASP A 132 0.71 -3.95 -4.38
C ASP A 132 -0.03 -2.76 -3.77
N ALA A 133 -0.77 -2.99 -2.69
CA ALA A 133 -1.36 -1.89 -1.95
C ALA A 133 -0.25 -1.09 -1.26
N ASP A 134 -0.07 0.18 -1.66
CA ASP A 134 0.74 1.17 -0.93
C ASP A 134 0.29 1.13 0.53
N THR A 135 1.13 0.64 1.44
CA THR A 135 0.98 0.54 2.93
C THR A 135 1.37 -0.83 3.50
N GLN A 136 1.57 -1.86 2.66
CA GLN A 136 2.10 -3.12 3.18
C GLN A 136 3.60 -3.02 3.44
N PRO A 137 4.12 -3.60 4.54
CA PRO A 137 5.56 -3.64 4.77
C PRO A 137 6.30 -4.23 3.56
N GLY A 138 7.22 -3.46 2.99
CA GLY A 138 8.07 -3.88 1.87
C GLY A 138 7.41 -3.83 0.49
N SER A 139 6.25 -3.19 0.35
CA SER A 139 5.71 -2.84 -0.98
C SER A 139 6.66 -1.86 -1.67
N VAL A 140 7.02 -2.10 -2.93
CA VAL A 140 7.85 -1.16 -3.71
C VAL A 140 6.92 -0.28 -4.55
N GLY A 141 6.85 1.01 -4.19
CA GLY A 141 6.01 2.01 -4.84
C GLY A 141 6.75 2.84 -5.89
N LEU A 142 6.00 3.69 -6.60
CA LEU A 142 6.53 4.52 -7.70
C LEU A 142 7.62 5.52 -7.29
N GLY A 143 7.59 5.93 -6.02
CA GLY A 143 8.55 6.86 -5.44
C GLY A 143 9.82 6.19 -4.92
N ASP A 144 9.84 4.87 -4.75
CA ASP A 144 11.01 4.17 -4.23
C ASP A 144 12.15 4.22 -5.26
N VAL A 145 13.34 4.56 -4.77
CA VAL A 145 14.56 4.68 -5.57
C VAL A 145 15.67 3.92 -4.88
N LEU A 146 16.39 3.10 -5.65
CA LEU A 146 17.66 2.52 -5.26
C LEU A 146 18.78 3.34 -5.93
N ASP A 147 19.55 4.06 -5.12
CA ASP A 147 20.67 4.90 -5.56
C ASP A 147 21.97 4.09 -5.48
N LEU A 148 22.66 3.93 -6.62
CA LEU A 148 23.93 3.18 -6.71
C LEU A 148 24.98 3.98 -7.50
N ALA A 149 26.26 3.62 -7.35
CA ALA A 149 27.31 4.11 -8.25
C ALA A 149 27.12 3.55 -9.67
N VAL A 150 27.55 4.27 -10.71
CA VAL A 150 27.46 3.80 -12.12
C VAL A 150 28.22 2.47 -12.32
N ASN A 151 29.33 2.31 -11.60
CA ASN A 151 30.20 1.13 -11.66
C ASN A 151 29.99 0.18 -10.47
N TYR A 152 28.73 -0.04 -10.06
CA TYR A 152 28.39 -0.98 -8.99
C TYR A 152 28.88 -2.41 -9.31
N ASP A 153 29.17 -3.22 -8.30
CA ASP A 153 29.73 -4.57 -8.48
C ASP A 153 28.64 -5.66 -8.55
N SER A 154 29.05 -6.92 -8.64
CA SER A 154 28.13 -8.07 -8.66
C SER A 154 27.31 -8.22 -7.36
N GLU A 155 27.79 -7.70 -6.24
CA GLU A 155 27.05 -7.72 -4.98
C GLU A 155 25.85 -6.76 -5.06
N MET A 156 26.06 -5.56 -5.58
CA MET A 156 24.98 -4.59 -5.82
C MET A 156 23.99 -5.08 -6.90
N ALA A 157 24.46 -5.80 -7.92
CA ALA A 157 23.57 -6.49 -8.87
C ALA A 157 22.63 -7.51 -8.19
N SER A 158 23.13 -8.19 -7.14
CA SER A 158 22.33 -9.13 -6.33
C SER A 158 21.23 -8.39 -5.54
N ILE A 159 21.48 -7.14 -5.10
CA ILE A 159 20.46 -6.31 -4.46
C ILE A 159 19.33 -5.99 -5.44
N ILE A 160 19.67 -5.58 -6.67
CA ILE A 160 18.67 -5.27 -7.71
C ILE A 160 17.78 -6.50 -7.97
N HIS A 161 18.38 -7.68 -8.08
CA HIS A 161 17.65 -8.94 -8.25
C HIS A 161 16.72 -9.23 -7.06
N ALA A 162 17.20 -9.11 -5.82
CA ALA A 162 16.39 -9.31 -4.63
C ALA A 162 15.19 -8.35 -4.57
N VAL A 163 15.41 -7.07 -4.92
CA VAL A 163 14.35 -6.05 -4.98
C VAL A 163 13.32 -6.39 -6.06
N ILE A 164 13.75 -6.87 -7.23
CA ILE A 164 12.84 -7.33 -8.30
C ILE A 164 11.93 -8.43 -7.76
N LEU A 165 12.49 -9.47 -7.16
CA LEU A 165 11.72 -10.58 -6.59
C LEU A 165 10.76 -10.09 -5.49
N ALA A 166 11.22 -9.21 -4.61
CA ALA A 166 10.41 -8.67 -3.52
C ALA A 166 9.26 -7.76 -4.01
N ALA A 167 9.47 -7.01 -5.09
CA ALA A 167 8.53 -6.04 -5.65
C ALA A 167 7.31 -6.69 -6.32
N ILE A 168 7.43 -7.93 -6.81
CA ILE A 168 6.29 -8.70 -7.34
C ILE A 168 5.21 -8.92 -6.27
N GLY A 169 5.57 -8.79 -4.99
CA GLY A 169 4.63 -8.86 -3.87
C GLY A 169 4.17 -10.28 -3.57
N PRO A 170 3.33 -10.47 -2.54
CA PRO A 170 2.77 -11.76 -2.24
C PRO A 170 1.80 -12.17 -3.35
N ARG A 171 2.08 -13.30 -3.99
CA ARG A 171 1.21 -13.86 -5.04
C ARG A 171 -0.09 -14.42 -4.42
N LYS A 172 -1.20 -14.32 -5.17
CA LYS A 172 -2.55 -14.64 -4.66
C LYS A 172 -2.78 -16.13 -4.35
N SER A 173 -2.02 -17.03 -4.96
CA SER A 173 -2.16 -18.48 -4.78
C SER A 173 -1.00 -19.06 -3.94
N SER A 174 -1.29 -20.08 -3.11
CA SER A 174 -0.28 -20.73 -2.25
C SER A 174 0.95 -21.21 -3.03
N PRO A 175 0.79 -21.92 -4.17
CA PRO A 175 1.96 -22.45 -4.90
C PRO A 175 2.87 -21.33 -5.41
N GLN A 176 2.28 -20.27 -5.95
CA GLN A 176 3.04 -19.13 -6.46
C GLN A 176 3.71 -18.32 -5.33
N ARG A 177 3.07 -18.25 -4.15
CA ARG A 177 3.62 -17.58 -2.98
C ARG A 177 4.82 -18.34 -2.42
N GLU A 178 4.71 -19.66 -2.29
CA GLU A 178 5.77 -20.55 -1.83
C GLU A 178 6.98 -20.50 -2.77
N GLU A 179 6.74 -20.57 -4.09
CA GLU A 179 7.80 -20.48 -5.08
C GLU A 179 8.55 -19.14 -5.03
N LEU A 180 7.83 -18.02 -4.91
CA LEU A 180 8.47 -16.71 -4.77
C LEU A 180 9.29 -16.63 -3.47
N ALA A 181 8.80 -17.24 -2.40
CA ALA A 181 9.52 -17.31 -1.13
C ALA A 181 10.82 -18.12 -1.27
N GLU A 182 10.81 -19.23 -2.01
CA GLU A 182 11.99 -20.03 -2.29
C GLU A 182 13.02 -19.24 -3.12
N LEU A 183 12.59 -18.59 -4.20
CA LEU A 183 13.46 -17.75 -5.04
C LEU A 183 14.09 -16.60 -4.25
N LEU A 184 13.33 -15.98 -3.35
CA LEU A 184 13.79 -14.84 -2.55
C LEU A 184 14.62 -15.24 -1.32
N SER A 185 14.59 -16.49 -0.88
CA SER A 185 15.24 -16.94 0.37
C SER A 185 16.75 -16.63 0.38
N ASN A 186 17.49 -17.13 -0.62
CA ASN A 186 18.94 -16.96 -0.68
C ASN A 186 19.35 -15.47 -0.83
N PRO A 187 18.74 -14.69 -1.75
CA PRO A 187 19.01 -13.25 -1.82
C PRO A 187 18.69 -12.52 -0.51
N ALA A 188 17.54 -12.79 0.13
CA ALA A 188 17.15 -12.15 1.37
C ALA A 188 18.13 -12.45 2.51
N ASP A 189 18.59 -13.70 2.65
CA ASP A 189 19.54 -14.08 3.69
C ASP A 189 20.91 -13.42 3.49
N LYS A 190 21.37 -13.30 2.24
CA LYS A 190 22.60 -12.55 1.92
C LYS A 190 22.47 -11.08 2.33
N LEU A 191 21.36 -10.44 1.95
CA LEU A 191 21.09 -9.04 2.31
C LEU A 191 20.93 -8.83 3.82
N ASN A 192 20.35 -9.81 4.51
CA ASN A 192 20.22 -9.81 5.95
C ASN A 192 21.58 -9.70 6.67
N GLY A 193 22.64 -10.31 6.11
CA GLY A 193 24.01 -10.22 6.62
C GLY A 193 24.63 -8.80 6.52
N LEU A 194 24.24 -8.04 5.50
CA LEU A 194 24.75 -6.68 5.25
C LEU A 194 24.25 -5.64 6.26
N ILE A 195 23.17 -5.94 6.99
CA ILE A 195 22.65 -5.06 8.06
C ILE A 195 23.69 -4.89 9.19
N GLU A 196 24.50 -5.92 9.46
CA GLU A 196 25.55 -5.83 10.49
C GLU A 196 26.88 -5.35 9.92
N THR A 197 27.11 -5.61 8.63
CA THR A 197 28.35 -5.30 7.91
C THR A 197 28.01 -4.27 6.85
N LEU A 198 27.87 -3.01 7.28
CA LEU A 198 27.62 -1.89 6.37
C LEU A 198 28.59 -1.98 5.18
N PRO A 199 28.11 -1.94 3.93
CA PRO A 199 28.98 -1.93 2.77
C PRO A 199 30.06 -0.85 2.95
N GLY A 200 31.34 -1.22 2.83
CA GLY A 200 32.44 -0.26 2.99
C GLY A 200 32.35 0.91 2.00
N ALA A 201 32.85 2.08 2.38
CA ALA A 201 32.98 3.30 1.56
C ALA A 201 31.82 3.59 0.58
N MET A 202 30.57 3.49 1.04
CA MET A 202 29.39 3.95 0.30
C MET A 202 29.06 5.40 0.69
N GLU A 203 28.64 6.22 -0.27
CA GLU A 203 28.09 7.55 0.02
C GLU A 203 26.84 7.42 0.91
N GLU A 204 26.65 8.34 1.85
CA GLU A 204 25.55 8.30 2.82
C GLU A 204 24.16 8.13 2.15
N LYS A 205 23.93 8.80 1.02
CA LYS A 205 22.67 8.71 0.26
C LYS A 205 22.44 7.33 -0.33
N ALA A 206 23.46 6.76 -0.96
CA ALA A 206 23.41 5.40 -1.51
C ALA A 206 23.18 4.38 -0.39
N LEU A 207 23.86 4.54 0.75
CA LEU A 207 23.70 3.66 1.91
C LEU A 207 22.29 3.68 2.48
N ALA A 208 21.68 4.87 2.60
CA ALA A 208 20.29 4.99 3.03
C ALA A 208 19.35 4.25 2.07
N SER A 209 19.50 4.45 0.76
CA SER A 209 18.65 3.80 -0.24
C SER A 209 18.80 2.27 -0.25
N VAL A 210 20.03 1.77 -0.10
CA VAL A 210 20.33 0.34 -0.01
C VAL A 210 19.72 -0.26 1.25
N MET A 211 19.83 0.42 2.40
CA MET A 211 19.22 -0.07 3.64
C MET A 211 17.68 -0.07 3.57
N THR A 212 17.06 0.91 2.93
CA THR A 212 15.62 0.90 2.65
C THR A 212 15.25 -0.27 1.74
N ALA A 213 16.01 -0.52 0.67
CA ALA A 213 15.79 -1.66 -0.23
C ALA A 213 15.93 -3.02 0.48
N ILE A 214 16.96 -3.18 1.34
CA ILE A 214 17.13 -4.37 2.18
C ILE A 214 15.93 -4.54 3.12
N GLY A 215 15.49 -3.46 3.78
CA GLY A 215 14.29 -3.48 4.61
C GLY A 215 13.05 -3.95 3.85
N ASN A 216 12.85 -3.45 2.63
CA ASN A 216 11.72 -3.83 1.77
C ASN A 216 11.77 -5.31 1.40
N VAL A 217 12.95 -5.83 1.03
CA VAL A 217 13.15 -7.26 0.73
C VAL A 217 12.81 -8.14 1.92
N LEU A 218 13.33 -7.81 3.11
CA LEU A 218 13.09 -8.61 4.31
C LEU A 218 11.62 -8.52 4.78
N ALA A 219 11.00 -7.35 4.66
CA ALA A 219 9.56 -7.20 4.93
C ALA A 219 8.70 -8.01 3.94
N SER A 220 9.10 -8.06 2.67
CA SER A 220 8.45 -8.93 1.67
C SER A 220 8.64 -10.41 2.02
N MET A 221 9.83 -10.80 2.45
CA MET A 221 10.12 -12.16 2.91
C MET A 221 9.28 -12.57 4.14
N TRP A 222 9.13 -11.66 5.10
CA TRP A 222 8.20 -11.84 6.22
C TRP A 222 6.76 -12.02 5.73
N ARG A 223 6.29 -11.23 4.75
CA ARG A 223 4.94 -11.43 4.18
C ARG A 223 4.81 -12.79 3.49
N LEU A 224 5.86 -13.28 2.83
CA LEU A 224 5.82 -14.55 2.10
C LEU A 224 5.80 -15.76 3.05
N LYS A 225 6.71 -15.82 4.03
CA LYS A 225 6.89 -16.97 4.94
C LYS A 225 6.24 -16.84 6.32
N GLU A 226 5.84 -15.64 6.72
CA GLU A 226 5.31 -15.32 8.05
C GLU A 226 6.31 -15.59 9.20
N GLU A 227 7.61 -15.66 8.88
CA GLU A 227 8.69 -15.82 9.85
C GLU A 227 9.01 -14.50 10.57
N PRO A 228 8.78 -14.39 11.90
CA PRO A 228 8.85 -13.13 12.63
C PRO A 228 10.19 -12.41 12.54
N ALA A 229 11.30 -13.15 12.45
CA ALA A 229 12.65 -12.61 12.45
C ALA A 229 12.87 -11.63 11.29
N TYR A 230 12.36 -11.92 10.09
CA TYR A 230 12.51 -11.04 8.94
C TYR A 230 11.86 -9.66 9.15
N LEU A 231 10.75 -9.58 9.87
CA LEU A 231 10.11 -8.30 10.19
C LEU A 231 10.99 -7.44 11.11
N ASP A 232 11.57 -8.05 12.13
CA ASP A 232 12.44 -7.34 13.08
C ASP A 232 13.74 -6.86 12.39
N ARG A 233 14.26 -7.68 11.45
CA ARG A 233 15.40 -7.30 10.61
C ARG A 233 15.07 -6.19 9.63
N ALA A 234 13.88 -6.20 9.02
CA ALA A 234 13.41 -5.10 8.17
C ALA A 234 13.33 -3.78 8.96
N ILE A 235 12.75 -3.80 10.16
CA ILE A 235 12.69 -2.64 11.06
C ILE A 235 14.10 -2.12 11.36
N LYS A 236 15.06 -3.01 11.65
CA LYS A 236 16.46 -2.63 11.87
C LYS A 236 17.06 -1.94 10.64
N ALA A 237 16.85 -2.47 9.44
CA ALA A 237 17.35 -1.89 8.19
C ALA A 237 16.76 -0.49 7.94
N TYR A 238 15.45 -0.29 8.11
CA TYR A 238 14.84 1.04 7.97
C TYR A 238 15.38 2.05 9.00
N LYS A 239 15.59 1.62 10.26
CA LYS A 239 16.19 2.49 11.27
C LYS A 239 17.61 2.91 10.89
N LEU A 240 18.43 2.00 10.33
CA LEU A 240 19.76 2.33 9.82
C LEU A 240 19.70 3.31 8.63
N ALA A 241 18.74 3.12 7.71
CA ALA A 241 18.54 4.05 6.60
C ALA A 241 18.22 5.48 7.08
N LEU A 242 17.40 5.60 8.13
CA LEU A 242 16.97 6.88 8.69
C LEU A 242 18.05 7.59 9.51
N VAL A 243 19.04 6.88 10.05
CA VAL A 243 20.22 7.51 10.68
C VAL A 243 21.01 8.34 9.67
N GLN A 244 21.11 7.84 8.43
CA GLN A 244 21.93 8.43 7.37
C GLN A 244 21.19 9.45 6.51
N SER A 245 19.88 9.60 6.70
CA SER A 245 19.03 10.38 5.80
C SER A 245 18.36 11.55 6.55
N TYR A 246 18.95 12.73 6.42
CA TYR A 246 18.20 14.00 6.54
C TYR A 246 18.70 14.95 5.45
N ASP A 247 18.15 14.78 4.24
CA ASP A 247 18.41 15.66 3.12
C ASP A 247 17.23 16.63 2.94
N LYS A 248 17.48 17.93 3.17
CA LYS A 248 16.49 18.98 2.90
C LYS A 248 16.14 19.08 1.40
N GLU A 249 16.98 18.57 0.52
CA GLU A 249 16.77 18.58 -0.93
C GLU A 249 15.92 17.39 -1.42
N ASN A 250 15.77 16.33 -0.61
CA ASN A 250 14.97 15.16 -0.98
C ASN A 250 14.16 14.58 0.20
N PRO A 251 13.18 15.34 0.73
CA PRO A 251 12.32 14.88 1.83
C PRO A 251 11.47 13.66 1.47
N LEU A 252 11.28 13.37 0.18
CA LEU A 252 10.42 12.27 -0.28
C LEU A 252 11.02 10.89 0.03
N ASN A 253 12.30 10.65 -0.26
CA ASN A 253 12.93 9.34 0.02
C ASN A 253 12.96 9.02 1.52
N TRP A 254 13.23 10.04 2.33
CA TRP A 254 13.14 9.93 3.79
C TRP A 254 11.71 9.62 4.24
N ALA A 255 10.71 10.33 3.69
CA ALA A 255 9.31 10.09 4.01
C ALA A 255 8.84 8.68 3.61
N LEU A 256 9.27 8.18 2.45
CA LEU A 256 9.00 6.80 2.02
C LEU A 256 9.60 5.79 2.99
N THR A 257 10.85 5.99 3.41
CA THR A 257 11.51 5.11 4.39
C THR A 257 10.78 5.13 5.74
N GLN A 258 10.35 6.31 6.20
CA GLN A 258 9.52 6.44 7.41
C GLN A 258 8.19 5.69 7.28
N ASN A 259 7.52 5.78 6.12
CA ASN A 259 6.27 5.06 5.87
C ASN A 259 6.48 3.54 5.93
N GLN A 260 7.58 3.03 5.35
CA GLN A 260 7.91 1.60 5.41
C GLN A 260 8.20 1.13 6.84
N LEU A 261 8.96 1.92 7.60
CA LEU A 261 9.20 1.67 9.02
C LEU A 261 7.89 1.63 9.80
N ALA A 262 7.03 2.62 9.62
CA ALA A 262 5.74 2.71 10.31
C ALA A 262 4.79 1.56 9.94
N ALA A 263 4.78 1.11 8.69
CA ALA A 263 4.04 -0.08 8.28
C ALA A 263 4.57 -1.34 8.98
N ALA A 264 5.90 -1.53 9.02
CA ALA A 264 6.53 -2.67 9.68
C ALA A 264 6.28 -2.67 11.20
N LEU A 265 6.35 -1.51 11.85
CA LEU A 265 6.04 -1.34 13.28
C LEU A 265 4.56 -1.64 13.60
N GLN A 266 3.63 -1.24 12.72
CA GLN A 266 2.22 -1.63 12.88
C GLN A 266 2.02 -3.14 12.78
N ALA A 267 2.75 -3.81 11.88
CA ALA A 267 2.74 -5.27 11.78
C ALA A 267 3.35 -5.91 13.03
N GLN A 268 4.46 -5.38 13.54
CA GLN A 268 5.13 -5.85 14.76
C GLN A 268 4.20 -5.74 15.98
N SER A 269 3.54 -4.59 16.16
CA SER A 269 2.54 -4.42 17.22
C SER A 269 1.37 -5.39 17.09
N SER A 270 0.91 -5.65 15.86
CA SER A 270 -0.20 -6.57 15.62
C SER A 270 0.17 -8.02 15.97
N ARG A 271 1.43 -8.42 15.72
CA ARG A 271 2.02 -9.71 16.10
C ARG A 271 2.17 -9.82 17.61
N ASP A 272 2.84 -8.85 18.22
CA ASP A 272 3.30 -8.92 19.62
C ASP A 272 2.25 -8.44 20.63
N LYS A 273 1.16 -7.84 20.14
CA LYS A 273 0.10 -7.19 20.96
C LYS A 273 0.68 -6.16 21.92
N GLN A 274 1.65 -5.37 21.45
CA GLN A 274 2.30 -4.32 22.23
C GLN A 274 2.06 -2.94 21.61
N PRO A 275 1.77 -1.89 22.42
CA PRO A 275 1.54 -0.55 21.88
C PRO A 275 2.82 0.19 21.51
N GLY A 276 3.99 -0.23 22.02
CA GLY A 276 5.28 0.45 21.80
C GLY A 276 5.57 0.74 20.33
N PRO A 277 5.55 -0.28 19.43
CA PRO A 277 5.77 -0.06 18.01
C PRO A 277 4.72 0.85 17.35
N LEU A 278 3.46 0.83 17.80
CA LEU A 278 2.45 1.77 17.29
C LEU A 278 2.73 3.22 17.70
N LYS A 279 3.28 3.45 18.89
CA LYS A 279 3.69 4.80 19.32
C LYS A 279 4.82 5.32 18.44
N GLU A 280 5.82 4.47 18.17
CA GLU A 280 6.92 4.81 17.25
C GLU A 280 6.41 5.03 15.81
N ALA A 281 5.44 4.24 15.33
CA ALA A 281 4.81 4.47 14.03
C ALA A 281 4.05 5.81 13.95
N ALA A 282 3.40 6.23 15.05
CA ALA A 282 2.74 7.53 15.11
C ALA A 282 3.75 8.69 15.05
N GLU A 283 4.89 8.54 15.73
CA GLU A 283 5.99 9.52 15.66
C GLU A 283 6.58 9.62 14.25
N ALA A 284 6.77 8.50 13.56
CA ALA A 284 7.20 8.48 12.17
C ALA A 284 6.26 9.27 11.24
N TYR A 285 4.95 9.03 11.30
CA TYR A 285 3.98 9.76 10.46
C TYR A 285 3.88 11.25 10.82
N LEU A 286 4.03 11.61 12.10
CA LEU A 286 4.13 13.02 12.51
C LEU A 286 5.37 13.69 11.91
N ALA A 287 6.51 13.00 11.92
CA ALA A 287 7.74 13.50 11.34
C ALA A 287 7.62 13.68 9.81
N VAL A 288 6.98 12.71 9.12
CA VAL A 288 6.63 12.82 7.69
C VAL A 288 5.77 14.04 7.41
N ALA A 289 4.68 14.22 8.16
CA ALA A 289 3.81 15.38 8.01
C ALA A 289 4.55 16.71 8.26
N ALA A 290 5.45 16.76 9.25
CA ALA A 290 6.24 17.95 9.54
C ALA A 290 7.24 18.29 8.41
N ALA A 291 7.92 17.29 7.84
CA ALA A 291 8.93 17.48 6.80
C ALA A 291 8.31 17.90 5.45
N LEU A 292 7.17 17.30 5.08
CA LEU A 292 6.52 17.55 3.80
C LEU A 292 5.78 18.89 3.74
N GLY A 293 5.24 19.32 4.88
CA GLY A 293 4.52 20.59 5.04
C GLY A 293 3.21 20.67 4.25
N ALA A 294 2.18 21.29 4.83
CA ALA A 294 0.84 21.37 4.21
C ALA A 294 0.78 22.19 2.90
N HIS A 295 1.84 22.93 2.55
CA HIS A 295 1.85 23.84 1.40
C HIS A 295 2.75 23.39 0.24
N LEU A 296 3.70 22.49 0.47
CA LEU A 296 4.68 22.08 -0.56
C LEU A 296 4.32 20.72 -1.16
N HIS A 297 3.90 19.77 -0.31
CA HIS A 297 3.52 18.40 -0.70
C HIS A 297 2.17 18.04 -0.09
N VAL A 298 1.14 18.80 -0.47
CA VAL A 298 -0.18 18.78 0.20
C VAL A 298 -0.85 17.39 0.22
N ASN A 299 -0.70 16.61 -0.86
CA ASN A 299 -1.26 15.26 -0.95
C ASN A 299 -0.49 14.27 -0.06
N ASP A 300 0.84 14.29 -0.09
CA ASP A 300 1.68 13.40 0.72
C ASP A 300 1.54 13.73 2.22
N TRP A 301 1.43 15.02 2.55
CA TRP A 301 1.07 15.47 3.89
C TRP A 301 -0.29 14.91 4.34
N ALA A 302 -1.30 14.99 3.47
CA ALA A 302 -2.62 14.46 3.78
C ALA A 302 -2.57 12.94 3.99
N LEU A 303 -1.85 12.18 3.16
CA LEU A 303 -1.65 10.74 3.34
C LEU A 303 -1.00 10.42 4.70
N ALA A 304 0.02 11.17 5.10
CA ALA A 304 0.64 11.02 6.43
C ALA A 304 -0.36 11.24 7.57
N GLN A 305 -1.28 12.22 7.43
CA GLN A 305 -2.37 12.43 8.39
C GLN A 305 -3.35 11.24 8.44
N ILE A 306 -3.68 10.65 7.28
CA ILE A 306 -4.54 9.45 7.23
C ILE A 306 -3.90 8.31 7.99
N HIS A 307 -2.62 8.03 7.73
CA HIS A 307 -1.91 6.93 8.39
C HIS A 307 -1.70 7.18 9.88
N LEU A 308 -1.44 8.43 10.29
CA LEU A 308 -1.44 8.82 11.69
C LEU A 308 -2.80 8.50 12.33
N GLY A 309 -3.90 8.87 11.68
CA GLY A 309 -5.25 8.55 12.15
C GLY A 309 -5.49 7.06 12.33
N ASP A 310 -5.09 6.24 11.36
CA ASP A 310 -5.22 4.78 11.43
C ASP A 310 -4.43 4.18 12.61
N VAL A 311 -3.20 4.66 12.83
CA VAL A 311 -2.36 4.24 13.97
C VAL A 311 -2.99 4.64 15.29
N GLN A 312 -3.54 5.86 15.40
CA GLN A 312 -4.22 6.31 16.61
C GLN A 312 -5.47 5.48 16.92
N VAL A 313 -6.26 5.10 15.90
CA VAL A 313 -7.40 4.16 16.07
C VAL A 313 -6.93 2.77 16.55
N LYS A 314 -5.73 2.32 16.16
CA LYS A 314 -5.16 1.06 16.69
C LYS A 314 -4.68 1.21 18.13
N LEU A 315 -4.03 2.32 18.45
CA LEU A 315 -3.56 2.64 19.81
C LEU A 315 -4.70 2.72 20.83
N SER A 316 -5.89 3.16 20.41
CA SER A 316 -7.05 3.23 21.31
C SER A 316 -7.45 1.88 21.93
N ASN A 317 -6.99 0.76 21.36
CA ASN A 317 -7.24 -0.58 21.91
C ASN A 317 -6.29 -0.95 23.07
N PHE A 318 -5.29 -0.12 23.37
CA PHE A 318 -4.23 -0.38 24.36
C PHE A 318 -4.28 0.55 25.59
N GLY A 319 -5.34 1.34 25.74
CA GLY A 319 -5.49 2.35 26.80
C GLY A 319 -5.78 3.73 26.22
N ASP A 320 -6.14 4.68 27.09
CA ASP A 320 -6.40 6.09 26.75
C ASP A 320 -7.27 6.29 25.49
N ALA A 321 -8.27 5.41 25.32
CA ALA A 321 -9.00 5.25 24.07
C ALA A 321 -9.56 6.56 23.52
N VAL A 322 -10.17 7.37 24.38
CA VAL A 322 -10.74 8.68 24.02
C VAL A 322 -9.68 9.64 23.49
N GLN A 323 -8.50 9.71 24.12
CA GLN A 323 -7.42 10.60 23.68
C GLN A 323 -6.90 10.19 22.30
N HIS A 324 -6.70 8.89 22.09
CA HIS A 324 -6.25 8.37 20.81
C HIS A 324 -7.30 8.55 19.70
N LEU A 325 -8.58 8.29 19.99
CA LEU A 325 -9.67 8.50 19.02
C LEU A 325 -9.86 9.99 18.68
N GLN A 326 -9.66 10.89 19.64
CA GLN A 326 -9.66 12.34 19.40
C GLN A 326 -8.53 12.73 18.43
N LYS A 327 -7.29 12.27 18.69
CA LYS A 327 -6.15 12.49 17.77
C LYS A 327 -6.42 11.91 16.37
N ALA A 328 -7.04 10.73 16.29
CA ALA A 328 -7.42 10.15 15.01
C ALA A 328 -8.42 11.02 14.24
N SER A 329 -9.45 11.51 14.95
CA SER A 329 -10.48 12.38 14.34
C SER A 329 -9.88 13.68 13.80
N GLU A 330 -8.95 14.28 14.54
CA GLU A 330 -8.23 15.50 14.13
C GLU A 330 -7.39 15.25 12.88
N ALA A 331 -6.65 14.15 12.83
CA ALA A 331 -5.82 13.79 11.69
C ALA A 331 -6.68 13.54 10.41
N TYR A 332 -7.78 12.81 10.51
CA TYR A 332 -8.70 12.65 9.38
C TYR A 332 -9.34 13.96 8.94
N GLN A 333 -9.70 14.85 9.87
CA GLN A 333 -10.21 16.18 9.54
C GLN A 333 -9.17 17.04 8.82
N GLN A 334 -7.88 16.92 9.16
CA GLN A 334 -6.81 17.58 8.42
C GLN A 334 -6.72 17.05 6.98
N ALA A 335 -6.74 15.72 6.78
CA ALA A 335 -6.72 15.12 5.45
C ALA A 335 -7.94 15.51 4.59
N LEU A 336 -9.12 15.66 5.19
CA LEU A 336 -10.35 16.10 4.53
C LEU A 336 -10.32 17.55 4.02
N LYS A 337 -9.36 18.37 4.45
CA LYS A 337 -9.14 19.71 3.87
C LYS A 337 -8.47 19.65 2.49
N VAL A 338 -7.80 18.54 2.20
CA VAL A 338 -7.06 18.32 0.94
C VAL A 338 -7.90 17.46 0.01
N PHE A 339 -8.34 16.29 0.49
CA PHE A 339 -9.21 15.40 -0.25
C PHE A 339 -10.67 15.80 0.00
N THR A 340 -11.21 16.67 -0.87
CA THR A 340 -12.60 17.10 -0.80
C THR A 340 -13.50 16.21 -1.65
N ARG A 341 -14.81 16.35 -1.47
CA ARG A 341 -15.79 15.59 -2.26
C ARG A 341 -15.67 15.91 -3.74
N GLU A 342 -15.35 17.16 -4.07
CA GLU A 342 -15.32 17.68 -5.44
C GLU A 342 -14.05 17.25 -6.18
N THR A 343 -12.91 17.30 -5.50
CA THR A 343 -11.60 17.01 -6.10
C THR A 343 -11.22 15.52 -6.03
N ALA A 344 -11.70 14.83 -4.99
CA ALA A 344 -11.32 13.46 -4.68
C ALA A 344 -12.49 12.70 -4.00
N PRO A 345 -13.64 12.49 -4.68
CA PRO A 345 -14.85 11.92 -4.08
C PRO A 345 -14.62 10.55 -3.43
N GLY A 346 -13.84 9.67 -4.08
CA GLY A 346 -13.47 8.36 -3.56
C GLY A 346 -12.71 8.46 -2.22
N PRO A 347 -11.51 9.06 -2.20
CA PRO A 347 -10.73 9.31 -0.97
C PRO A 347 -11.54 10.02 0.12
N TRP A 348 -12.28 11.07 -0.23
CA TRP A 348 -13.12 11.81 0.71
C TRP A 348 -14.17 10.92 1.37
N SER A 349 -14.84 10.04 0.61
CA SER A 349 -15.84 9.13 1.15
C SER A 349 -15.24 8.11 2.14
N GLU A 350 -14.02 7.63 1.88
CA GLU A 350 -13.29 6.76 2.82
C GLU A 350 -12.93 7.53 4.08
N LEU A 351 -12.42 8.75 3.96
CA LEU A 351 -12.08 9.54 5.14
C LEU A 351 -13.28 9.89 6.00
N MET A 352 -14.43 10.19 5.38
CA MET A 352 -15.68 10.35 6.11
C MET A 352 -16.09 9.06 6.84
N ASN A 353 -15.90 7.89 6.21
CA ASN A 353 -16.14 6.60 6.86
C ASN A 353 -15.18 6.36 8.05
N GLN A 354 -13.87 6.59 7.88
CA GLN A 354 -12.88 6.42 8.94
C GLN A 354 -13.08 7.40 10.10
N LEU A 355 -13.40 8.66 9.81
CA LEU A 355 -13.80 9.65 10.80
C LEU A 355 -15.06 9.20 11.55
N GLY A 356 -16.06 8.68 10.84
CA GLY A 356 -17.26 8.10 11.43
C GLY A 356 -16.94 6.96 12.40
N ILE A 357 -16.03 6.05 12.04
CA ILE A 357 -15.60 4.94 12.90
C ILE A 357 -14.89 5.46 14.17
N ALA A 358 -13.99 6.43 14.04
CA ALA A 358 -13.30 7.01 15.19
C ALA A 358 -14.28 7.69 16.16
N LEU A 359 -15.23 8.47 15.63
CA LEU A 359 -16.28 9.13 16.42
C LEU A 359 -17.24 8.12 17.06
N MET A 360 -17.64 7.06 16.34
CA MET A 360 -18.49 5.99 16.89
C MET A 360 -17.85 5.38 18.13
N ARG A 361 -16.59 4.92 18.01
CA ARG A 361 -15.86 4.33 19.14
C ARG A 361 -15.69 5.32 20.29
N MET A 362 -15.46 6.60 19.98
CA MET A 362 -15.33 7.62 21.02
C MET A 362 -16.66 7.82 21.76
N GLY A 363 -17.77 7.93 21.03
CA GLY A 363 -19.12 8.06 21.59
C GLY A 363 -19.59 6.84 22.39
N GLU A 364 -19.05 5.65 22.12
CA GLU A 364 -19.23 4.46 22.94
C GLU A 364 -18.50 4.56 24.29
N ASN A 365 -17.30 5.15 24.30
CA ASN A 365 -16.47 5.29 25.51
C ASN A 365 -16.98 6.37 26.47
N VAL A 366 -17.46 7.51 25.95
CA VAL A 366 -17.89 8.65 26.79
C VAL A 366 -19.40 8.79 26.92
N SER A 367 -20.18 7.85 26.37
CA SER A 367 -21.65 7.90 26.34
C SER A 367 -22.22 9.24 25.84
N ALA A 368 -21.58 9.85 24.84
CA ALA A 368 -21.95 11.17 24.34
C ALA A 368 -22.77 11.07 23.05
N ASP A 369 -24.07 11.34 23.14
CA ASP A 369 -25.00 11.24 22.00
C ASP A 369 -24.64 12.19 20.86
N ARG A 370 -24.18 13.40 21.19
CA ARG A 370 -23.70 14.36 20.18
C ARG A 370 -22.55 13.82 19.33
N VAL A 371 -21.65 13.02 19.92
CA VAL A 371 -20.52 12.40 19.19
C VAL A 371 -21.03 11.27 18.30
N MET A 372 -22.01 10.50 18.76
CA MET A 372 -22.68 9.47 17.96
C MET A 372 -23.46 10.07 16.79
N GLU A 373 -24.14 11.20 16.98
CA GLU A 373 -24.82 11.92 15.90
C GLU A 373 -23.83 12.44 14.84
N GLN A 374 -22.67 12.95 15.27
CA GLN A 374 -21.59 13.34 14.35
C GLN A 374 -21.05 12.13 13.57
N SER A 375 -20.90 10.97 14.22
CA SER A 375 -20.52 9.73 13.55
C SER A 375 -21.54 9.32 12.48
N ALA A 376 -22.84 9.30 12.82
CA ALA A 376 -23.90 9.00 11.87
C ALA A 376 -23.89 9.98 10.67
N ALA A 377 -23.69 11.27 10.92
CA ALA A 377 -23.57 12.27 9.87
C ALA A 377 -22.38 12.01 8.93
N CYS A 378 -21.24 11.56 9.45
CA CYS A 378 -20.08 11.19 8.63
C CYS A 378 -20.37 9.96 7.75
N PHE A 379 -21.02 8.93 8.29
CA PHE A 379 -21.41 7.77 7.49
C PHE A 379 -22.43 8.11 6.41
N ARG A 380 -23.44 8.93 6.71
CA ARG A 380 -24.40 9.41 5.70
C ARG A 380 -23.69 10.14 4.55
N LYS A 381 -22.77 11.06 4.87
CA LYS A 381 -21.94 11.76 3.87
C LYS A 381 -21.13 10.79 3.01
N SER A 382 -20.53 9.76 3.62
CA SER A 382 -19.80 8.72 2.88
C SER A 382 -20.70 7.94 1.91
N LEU A 383 -21.93 7.62 2.32
CA LEU A 383 -22.93 6.91 1.50
C LEU A 383 -23.46 7.74 0.32
N GLU A 384 -23.31 9.06 0.32
CA GLU A 384 -23.64 9.89 -0.84
C GLU A 384 -22.73 9.61 -2.04
N VAL A 385 -21.51 9.11 -1.80
CA VAL A 385 -20.55 8.70 -2.84
C VAL A 385 -20.53 7.18 -2.99
N ARG A 386 -20.45 6.44 -1.88
CA ARG A 386 -20.45 4.98 -1.85
C ARG A 386 -21.85 4.45 -2.06
N ARG A 387 -22.35 4.49 -3.29
CA ARG A 387 -23.71 4.04 -3.61
C ARG A 387 -23.76 2.53 -3.81
N ARG A 388 -24.89 1.89 -3.48
CA ARG A 388 -25.08 0.43 -3.60
C ARG A 388 -24.87 -0.06 -5.03
N GLU A 389 -25.19 0.77 -6.02
CA GLU A 389 -25.11 0.45 -7.45
C GLU A 389 -23.70 0.63 -8.02
N ILE A 390 -22.84 1.42 -7.35
CA ILE A 390 -21.49 1.74 -7.80
C ILE A 390 -20.45 0.90 -7.08
N ALA A 391 -20.52 0.89 -5.75
CA ALA A 391 -19.56 0.23 -4.88
C ALA A 391 -20.31 -0.55 -3.79
N PRO A 392 -21.08 -1.58 -4.17
CA PRO A 392 -21.98 -2.31 -3.25
C PRO A 392 -21.27 -2.77 -1.99
N PHE A 393 -20.06 -3.35 -2.11
CA PHE A 393 -19.32 -3.84 -0.96
C PHE A 393 -18.88 -2.74 0.01
N LEU A 394 -18.48 -1.56 -0.50
CA LEU A 394 -18.12 -0.41 0.34
C LEU A 394 -19.36 0.24 0.96
N TRP A 395 -20.44 0.34 0.18
CA TRP A 395 -21.74 0.80 0.67
C TRP A 395 -22.21 -0.09 1.84
N ALA A 396 -22.13 -1.41 1.72
CA ALA A 396 -22.54 -2.34 2.77
C ALA A 396 -21.73 -2.20 4.07
N GLN A 397 -20.43 -1.90 3.96
CA GLN A 397 -19.59 -1.61 5.13
C GLN A 397 -20.02 -0.34 5.84
N THR A 398 -20.18 0.75 5.08
CA THR A 398 -20.56 2.04 5.66
C THR A 398 -22.01 2.01 6.17
N ALA A 399 -22.93 1.34 5.47
CA ALA A 399 -24.31 1.14 5.92
C ALA A 399 -24.38 0.33 7.21
N ASN A 400 -23.64 -0.78 7.31
CA ASN A 400 -23.58 -1.55 8.56
C ASN A 400 -23.08 -0.71 9.75
N ASN A 401 -22.08 0.16 9.54
CA ASN A 401 -21.59 1.05 10.58
C ASN A 401 -22.62 2.13 10.96
N LEU A 402 -23.29 2.73 9.97
CA LEU A 402 -24.39 3.65 10.22
C LEU A 402 -25.49 2.98 11.06
N GLY A 403 -25.88 1.75 10.69
CA GLY A 403 -26.88 0.99 11.42
C GLY A 403 -26.50 0.71 12.88
N ALA A 404 -25.21 0.44 13.15
CA ALA A 404 -24.71 0.26 14.51
C ALA A 404 -24.80 1.55 15.35
N VAL A 405 -24.46 2.70 14.76
CA VAL A 405 -24.56 4.00 15.43
C VAL A 405 -26.01 4.38 15.70
N THR A 406 -26.88 4.26 14.70
CA THR A 406 -28.30 4.65 14.83
C THR A 406 -29.05 3.72 15.78
N PHE A 407 -28.71 2.42 15.79
CA PHE A 407 -29.24 1.50 16.79
C PHE A 407 -28.76 1.85 18.21
N SER A 408 -27.48 2.23 18.36
CA SER A 408 -26.94 2.66 19.66
C SER A 408 -27.59 3.95 20.15
N LEU A 409 -27.86 4.91 19.26
CA LEU A 409 -28.63 6.12 19.57
C LEU A 409 -30.04 5.77 20.05
N TYR A 410 -30.77 4.92 19.32
CA TYR A 410 -32.10 4.46 19.73
C TYR A 410 -32.09 3.89 21.16
N ARG A 411 -31.13 3.01 21.49
CA ARG A 411 -31.08 2.43 22.84
C ARG A 411 -30.83 3.47 23.95
N ARG A 412 -30.32 4.65 23.63
CA ARG A 412 -30.00 5.71 24.61
C ARG A 412 -31.13 6.72 24.77
N ASN A 413 -31.89 6.99 23.71
CA ASN A 413 -32.87 8.07 23.69
C ASN A 413 -34.22 7.70 23.07
N GLU A 414 -34.46 6.42 22.83
CA GLU A 414 -35.70 5.86 22.26
C GLU A 414 -36.10 6.49 20.91
N ASN A 415 -35.13 7.01 20.14
CA ASN A 415 -35.38 7.59 18.83
C ASN A 415 -35.81 6.53 17.81
N THR A 416 -37.12 6.40 17.62
CA THR A 416 -37.72 5.42 16.71
C THR A 416 -37.35 5.64 15.24
N THR A 417 -37.04 6.87 14.82
CA THR A 417 -36.54 7.13 13.45
C THR A 417 -35.16 6.48 13.25
N ALA A 418 -34.28 6.59 14.25
CA ALA A 418 -32.97 5.94 14.23
C ALA A 418 -33.05 4.41 14.21
N LEU A 419 -34.08 3.83 14.85
CA LEU A 419 -34.34 2.38 14.82
C LEU A 419 -34.71 1.89 13.41
N HIS A 420 -35.59 2.60 12.70
CA HIS A 420 -35.97 2.25 11.33
C HIS A 420 -34.78 2.38 10.36
N GLU A 421 -33.97 3.42 10.51
CA GLU A 421 -32.75 3.59 9.72
C GLU A 421 -31.75 2.45 9.97
N ALA A 422 -31.59 2.05 11.23
CA ALA A 422 -30.74 0.92 11.60
C ALA A 422 -31.19 -0.39 10.92
N ALA A 423 -32.49 -0.69 10.96
CA ALA A 423 -33.06 -1.87 10.32
C ALA A 423 -32.79 -1.89 8.80
N ALA A 424 -33.05 -0.77 8.12
CA ALA A 424 -32.81 -0.64 6.68
C ALA A 424 -31.32 -0.86 6.33
N CYS A 425 -30.43 -0.26 7.11
CA CYS A 425 -28.99 -0.40 6.94
C CYS A 425 -28.50 -1.85 7.12
N PHE A 426 -28.89 -2.52 8.21
CA PHE A 426 -28.48 -3.89 8.47
C PHE A 426 -29.03 -4.88 7.44
N LYS A 427 -30.30 -4.71 7.04
CA LYS A 427 -30.92 -5.53 5.99
C LYS A 427 -30.13 -5.43 4.69
N GLY A 428 -29.91 -4.22 4.20
CA GLY A 428 -29.21 -4.02 2.94
C GLY A 428 -27.74 -4.46 2.99
N ALA A 429 -27.04 -4.24 4.10
CA ALA A 429 -25.68 -4.74 4.28
C ALA A 429 -25.63 -6.28 4.27
N SER A 430 -26.57 -6.95 4.96
CA SER A 430 -26.68 -8.42 4.97
C SER A 430 -26.89 -9.01 3.57
N GLU A 431 -27.80 -8.41 2.79
CA GLU A 431 -28.07 -8.82 1.40
C GLU A 431 -26.81 -8.72 0.53
N VAL A 432 -26.11 -7.59 0.59
CA VAL A 432 -24.90 -7.38 -0.21
C VAL A 432 -23.77 -8.30 0.24
N TYR A 433 -23.53 -8.45 1.55
CA TYR A 433 -22.50 -9.37 2.03
C TYR A 433 -22.76 -10.81 1.59
N SER A 434 -24.02 -11.25 1.60
CA SER A 434 -24.41 -12.57 1.11
C SER A 434 -24.10 -12.75 -0.38
N GLN A 435 -24.46 -11.76 -1.21
CA GLN A 435 -24.17 -11.75 -2.65
C GLN A 435 -22.68 -11.83 -2.96
N TYR A 436 -21.84 -11.23 -2.12
CA TYR A 436 -20.38 -11.24 -2.26
C TYR A 436 -19.68 -12.41 -1.54
N GLY A 437 -20.44 -13.42 -1.10
CA GLY A 437 -19.88 -14.61 -0.43
C GLY A 437 -19.30 -14.34 0.97
N ARG A 438 -19.58 -13.17 1.56
CA ARG A 438 -19.11 -12.76 2.90
C ARG A 438 -20.12 -13.15 3.98
N GLN A 439 -20.36 -14.45 4.10
CA GLN A 439 -21.36 -15.03 4.99
C GLN A 439 -21.12 -14.66 6.47
N ASP A 440 -19.85 -14.56 6.86
CA ASP A 440 -19.42 -14.07 8.18
C ASP A 440 -20.03 -12.71 8.53
N LYS A 441 -19.91 -11.76 7.60
CA LYS A 441 -20.43 -10.40 7.77
C LYS A 441 -21.94 -10.33 7.63
N ALA A 442 -22.51 -11.10 6.70
CA ALA A 442 -23.95 -11.19 6.51
C ALA A 442 -24.66 -11.64 7.80
N LEU A 443 -24.14 -12.69 8.45
CA LEU A 443 -24.66 -13.20 9.72
C LEU A 443 -24.63 -12.15 10.84
N VAL A 444 -23.57 -11.36 10.94
CA VAL A 444 -23.46 -10.29 11.95
C VAL A 444 -24.50 -9.20 11.70
N ALA A 445 -24.64 -8.75 10.45
CA ALA A 445 -25.65 -7.75 10.10
C ALA A 445 -27.07 -8.28 10.33
N GLN A 446 -27.35 -9.53 9.96
CA GLN A 446 -28.64 -10.17 10.17
C GLN A 446 -28.99 -10.27 11.66
N ARG A 447 -28.07 -10.69 12.52
CA ARG A 447 -28.31 -10.75 13.98
C ARG A 447 -28.70 -9.40 14.58
N ASN A 448 -28.11 -8.31 14.08
CA ASN A 448 -28.48 -6.97 14.54
C ASN A 448 -29.87 -6.57 14.04
N LEU A 449 -30.23 -6.95 12.81
CA LEU A 449 -31.58 -6.76 12.28
C LEU A 449 -32.63 -7.56 13.07
N ASP A 450 -32.33 -8.81 13.42
CA ASP A 450 -33.23 -9.67 14.19
C ASP A 450 -33.54 -9.04 15.55
N ARG A 451 -32.51 -8.55 16.25
CA ARG A 451 -32.67 -7.81 17.53
C ARG A 451 -33.57 -6.59 17.40
N ILE A 452 -33.46 -5.83 16.30
CA ILE A 452 -34.33 -4.68 16.06
C ILE A 452 -35.77 -5.14 15.81
N THR A 453 -35.95 -6.23 15.07
CA THR A 453 -37.27 -6.78 14.76
C THR A 453 -37.98 -7.26 16.02
N GLU A 454 -37.26 -7.91 16.94
CA GLU A 454 -37.79 -8.31 18.26
C GLU A 454 -38.26 -7.10 19.07
N ILE A 455 -37.47 -6.01 19.10
CA ILE A 455 -37.83 -4.76 19.79
C ILE A 455 -39.12 -4.16 19.19
N GLN A 456 -39.26 -4.17 17.86
CA GLN A 456 -40.43 -3.63 17.17
C GLN A 456 -41.70 -4.48 17.36
N GLN A 457 -41.56 -5.77 17.68
CA GLN A 457 -42.67 -6.69 17.91
C GLN A 457 -43.07 -6.82 19.39
N GLY A 458 -42.16 -6.51 20.31
CA GLY A 458 -42.35 -6.67 21.76
C GLY A 458 -42.69 -5.39 22.54
N GLY A 459 -42.68 -4.22 21.89
CA GLY A 459 -43.17 -2.95 22.43
C GLY A 459 -44.54 -2.61 21.89
#